data_AF-A0A376TMJ3-F1
#
_entry.id   AF-A0A376TMJ3-F1
#
_cell.length_a   1.000
_cell.length_b   1.000
_cell.length_c   1.000
_cell.angle_alpha   90.00
_cell.angle_beta   90.00
_cell.angle_gamma   90.00
#
_symmetry.space_group_name_H-M   'P 1'
#
loop_
_entity.id
_entity.type
_entity.pdbx_description
1 polymer ?
#
loop_
_entity_poly.entity_id
_entity_poly.type
_entity_poly.pdbx_seq_one_letter_code
_entity_poly.pdbx_strand_id
1 'polypeptide(L)'
;MYDGINITGNGFGFRQDVREGRSADDGSSSYTGNITLQKGSTLDINNRFTGGIEAHDSKVNVTSPDALLQNSGVFVNSTLSVRDGGHLTAQKGLYSDNRVQIGKNGTLSLSGTPENGADNTWMPVLTYMTEGYDLTGDNATLNISQQAHVSGDVHATSSSSIRIGSENPGSVSSSVSPVLAAGLFNGYNAAYYGAITGGKGNVSMNNGLWQLTGDSDINSLTTRNSRVQSEENGAFRTLTVKTLDATGSDFVLRTDLKDADKISIMEKASGSDNTLNVSFMKNPSPGQSLNIRWSVHRSEHQGISLRRAPG
;
A
#
# COMPACT_ATOMS: atom_id res chain seq x y z
N MET A 1 -6.54 -37.08 32.82
CA MET A 1 -7.43 -37.59 33.90
C MET A 1 -6.95 -37.26 35.33
N TYR A 2 -5.80 -36.61 35.53
CA TYR A 2 -5.25 -36.29 36.87
C TYR A 2 -5.21 -34.79 37.17
N ASP A 3 -5.99 -33.98 36.46
CA ASP A 3 -6.06 -32.54 36.73
C ASP A 3 -6.55 -32.29 38.17
N GLY A 4 -5.88 -31.38 38.88
CA GLY A 4 -6.10 -31.12 40.30
C GLY A 4 -5.63 -32.23 41.27
N ILE A 5 -5.11 -33.37 40.79
CA ILE A 5 -4.63 -34.51 41.61
C ILE A 5 -3.28 -35.07 41.14
N ASN A 6 -2.42 -34.16 40.66
CA ASN A 6 -1.11 -34.49 40.09
C ASN A 6 -0.06 -34.88 41.13
N ILE A 7 -0.17 -34.41 42.38
CA ILE A 7 0.81 -34.71 43.43
C ILE A 7 0.48 -36.08 44.06
N THR A 8 1.49 -36.94 44.18
CA THR A 8 1.34 -38.31 44.67
C THR A 8 2.20 -38.57 45.91
N GLY A 9 1.80 -39.55 46.73
CA GLY A 9 2.57 -39.98 47.90
C GLY A 9 2.63 -38.91 49.00
N ASN A 10 3.81 -38.67 49.55
CA ASN A 10 4.08 -37.71 50.63
C ASN A 10 4.29 -36.26 50.15
N GLY A 11 3.83 -35.92 48.94
CA GLY A 11 3.92 -34.56 48.41
C GLY A 11 5.09 -34.29 47.45
N PHE A 12 5.95 -35.29 47.20
CA PHE A 12 7.15 -35.14 46.35
C PHE A 12 7.09 -35.92 45.03
N GLY A 13 6.00 -36.66 44.78
CA GLY A 13 5.78 -37.31 43.49
C GLY A 13 4.84 -36.49 42.60
N PHE A 14 5.06 -36.53 41.29
CA PHE A 14 4.21 -35.87 40.29
C PHE A 14 3.78 -36.88 39.22
N ARG A 15 2.49 -36.89 38.87
CA ARG A 15 1.94 -37.62 37.73
C ARG A 15 1.19 -36.66 36.80
N GLN A 16 1.29 -36.95 35.51
CA GLN A 16 0.54 -36.24 34.48
C GLN A 16 0.03 -37.25 33.45
N ASP A 17 -1.15 -36.99 32.91
CA ASP A 17 -1.73 -37.73 31.79
C ASP A 17 -2.09 -36.70 30.72
N VAL A 18 -1.12 -36.44 29.84
CA VAL A 18 -1.23 -35.45 28.76
C VAL A 18 -2.08 -36.01 27.64
N ARG A 19 -3.01 -35.20 27.14
CA ARG A 19 -3.87 -35.53 25.99
C ARG A 19 -3.71 -34.45 24.93
N GLU A 20 -3.60 -34.90 23.69
CA GLU A 20 -3.57 -34.03 22.52
C GLU A 20 -4.93 -34.05 21.83
N GLY A 21 -5.36 -32.88 21.34
CA GLY A 21 -6.61 -32.72 20.63
C GLY A 21 -6.79 -31.28 20.15
N ARG A 22 -7.79 -31.06 19.29
CA ARG A 22 -8.16 -29.71 18.86
C ARG A 22 -9.12 -29.10 19.88
N SER A 23 -8.69 -28.06 20.57
CA SER A 23 -9.59 -27.22 21.38
C SER A 23 -10.26 -26.19 20.47
N ALA A 24 -11.59 -26.10 20.54
CA ALA A 24 -12.38 -25.10 19.82
C ALA A 24 -12.68 -23.85 20.68
N ASP A 25 -12.30 -23.87 21.97
CA ASP A 25 -12.57 -22.78 22.91
C ASP A 25 -11.57 -21.61 22.78
N ASP A 26 -12.14 -20.43 23.04
CA ASP A 26 -11.89 -19.04 22.61
C ASP A 26 -10.59 -18.33 23.06
N GLY A 27 -9.63 -19.05 23.63
CA GLY A 27 -8.35 -18.48 24.05
C GLY A 27 -7.44 -18.17 22.88
N SER A 28 -7.57 -17.00 22.26
CA SER A 28 -6.58 -16.56 21.26
C SER A 28 -5.22 -16.35 21.95
N SER A 29 -4.19 -17.05 21.48
CA SER A 29 -2.83 -16.81 21.97
C SER A 29 -2.40 -15.40 21.57
N SER A 30 -1.65 -14.71 22.42
CA SER A 30 -1.02 -13.44 22.06
C SER A 30 0.49 -13.54 22.17
N TYR A 31 1.18 -12.90 21.23
CA TYR A 31 2.64 -12.77 21.25
C TYR A 31 3.02 -11.30 21.13
N THR A 32 3.92 -10.86 22.02
CA THR A 32 4.56 -9.55 21.95
C THR A 32 6.07 -9.71 22.01
N GLY A 33 6.78 -9.29 20.97
CA GLY A 33 8.23 -9.44 20.88
C GLY A 33 8.74 -9.38 19.45
N ASN A 34 10.04 -9.59 19.26
CA ASN A 34 10.63 -9.67 17.91
C ASN A 34 11.00 -11.12 17.62
N ILE A 35 10.74 -11.58 16.39
CA ILE A 35 11.07 -12.92 15.92
C ILE A 35 12.16 -12.84 14.85
N THR A 36 13.22 -13.63 15.02
CA THR A 36 14.24 -13.84 13.99
C THR A 36 14.11 -15.25 13.41
N LEU A 37 14.08 -15.37 12.08
CA LEU A 37 13.96 -16.61 11.32
C LEU A 37 15.17 -16.78 10.42
N GLN A 38 15.72 -17.98 10.39
CA GLN A 38 16.88 -18.33 9.57
C GLN A 38 16.75 -19.74 9.00
N LYS A 39 17.46 -20.01 7.89
CA LYS A 39 17.77 -21.37 7.40
C LYS A 39 16.53 -22.25 7.20
N GLY A 40 15.57 -21.78 6.41
CA GLY A 40 14.37 -22.54 6.06
C GLY A 40 13.28 -22.56 7.13
N SER A 41 13.36 -21.67 8.12
CA SER A 41 12.34 -21.53 9.17
C SER A 41 10.99 -21.09 8.59
N THR A 42 9.91 -21.48 9.26
CA THR A 42 8.54 -21.04 8.94
C THR A 42 7.88 -20.45 10.18
N LEU A 43 7.25 -19.29 10.01
CA LEU A 43 6.42 -18.64 11.02
C LEU A 43 4.98 -18.53 10.49
N ASP A 44 4.04 -19.12 11.23
CA ASP A 44 2.61 -18.97 10.98
C ASP A 44 1.98 -18.11 12.09
N ILE A 45 1.56 -16.90 11.71
CA ILE A 45 0.87 -15.96 12.60
C ILE A 45 -0.62 -16.17 12.46
N ASN A 46 -1.18 -16.97 13.36
CA ASN A 46 -2.59 -17.38 13.33
C ASN A 46 -3.46 -16.65 14.37
N ASN A 47 -2.84 -15.99 15.35
CA ASN A 47 -3.52 -15.24 16.41
C ASN A 47 -2.87 -13.86 16.61
N ARG A 48 -3.22 -13.14 17.68
CA ARG A 48 -2.72 -11.79 17.95
C ARG A 48 -1.19 -11.75 18.01
N PHE A 49 -0.60 -10.85 17.23
CA PHE A 49 0.84 -10.64 17.17
C PHE A 49 1.14 -9.14 17.21
N THR A 50 2.06 -8.74 18.08
CA THR A 50 2.58 -7.37 18.15
C THR A 50 4.09 -7.40 18.23
N GLY A 51 4.79 -6.98 17.18
CA GLY A 51 6.22 -7.23 17.15
C GLY A 51 6.98 -6.73 15.94
N GLY A 52 8.18 -7.27 15.76
CA GLY A 52 9.00 -7.15 14.56
C GLY A 52 9.42 -8.52 14.06
N ILE A 53 9.80 -8.58 12.79
CA ILE A 53 10.22 -9.84 12.16
C ILE A 53 11.47 -9.58 11.35
N GLU A 54 12.49 -10.39 11.57
CA GLU A 54 13.68 -10.45 10.74
C GLU A 54 13.81 -11.87 10.18
N ALA A 55 13.59 -12.04 8.88
CA ALA A 55 13.56 -13.32 8.21
C ALA A 55 14.64 -13.40 7.13
N HIS A 56 15.47 -14.45 7.20
CA HIS A 56 16.49 -14.77 6.21
C HIS A 56 16.28 -16.21 5.73
N ASP A 57 16.19 -16.42 4.42
CA ASP A 57 15.95 -17.75 3.80
C ASP A 57 14.74 -18.50 4.42
N SER A 58 13.65 -17.78 4.69
CA SER A 58 12.55 -18.27 5.54
C SER A 58 11.16 -17.95 4.95
N LYS A 59 10.10 -18.41 5.64
CA LYS A 59 8.71 -18.19 5.22
C LYS A 59 7.88 -17.63 6.36
N VAL A 60 7.09 -16.61 6.07
CA VAL A 60 6.16 -16.00 7.03
C VAL A 60 4.76 -15.94 6.43
N ASN A 61 3.81 -16.52 7.13
CA ASN A 61 2.41 -16.55 6.73
C ASN A 61 1.55 -15.90 7.80
N VAL A 62 0.62 -15.03 7.38
CA VAL A 62 -0.30 -14.35 8.28
C VAL A 62 -1.72 -14.77 7.93
N THR A 63 -2.37 -15.51 8.83
CA THR A 63 -3.81 -15.80 8.78
C THR A 63 -4.58 -15.09 9.90
N SER A 64 -3.86 -14.55 10.88
CA SER A 64 -4.43 -13.75 11.97
C SER A 64 -5.18 -12.53 11.43
N PRO A 65 -6.36 -12.21 11.97
CA PRO A 65 -7.06 -10.96 11.68
C PRO A 65 -6.52 -9.75 12.47
N ASP A 66 -5.52 -9.95 13.33
CA ASP A 66 -4.98 -8.93 14.26
C ASP A 66 -3.46 -9.11 14.41
N ALA A 67 -2.72 -8.94 13.31
CA ALA A 67 -1.25 -8.95 13.31
C ALA A 67 -0.69 -7.54 13.07
N LEU A 68 0.18 -7.10 13.98
CA LEU A 68 0.79 -5.78 13.99
C LEU A 68 2.32 -5.89 14.01
N LEU A 69 2.96 -5.44 12.92
CA LEU A 69 4.38 -5.10 12.92
C LEU A 69 4.56 -3.71 13.52
N GLN A 70 4.61 -3.65 14.86
CA GLN A 70 4.90 -2.44 15.63
C GLN A 70 6.39 -2.07 15.53
N ASN A 71 7.24 -3.06 15.23
CA ASN A 71 8.63 -2.87 14.85
C ASN A 71 8.84 -3.24 13.37
N SER A 72 10.04 -3.01 12.85
CA SER A 72 10.37 -3.25 11.45
C SER A 72 10.16 -4.71 11.02
N GLY A 73 9.68 -4.91 9.80
CA GLY A 73 9.69 -6.19 9.10
C GLY A 73 10.80 -6.23 8.05
N VAL A 74 11.67 -7.23 8.10
CA VAL A 74 12.79 -7.43 7.17
C VAL A 74 12.72 -8.85 6.64
N PHE A 75 12.60 -9.00 5.32
CA PHE A 75 12.44 -10.27 4.64
C PHE A 75 13.49 -10.38 3.54
N VAL A 76 14.62 -11.02 3.84
CA VAL A 76 15.73 -11.26 2.90
C VAL A 76 15.65 -12.70 2.41
N ASN A 77 15.58 -12.89 1.10
CA ASN A 77 15.32 -14.17 0.44
C ASN A 77 14.19 -14.96 1.14
N SER A 78 13.14 -14.24 1.56
CA SER A 78 12.08 -14.76 2.42
C SER A 78 10.72 -14.33 1.92
N THR A 79 9.75 -15.23 1.99
CA THR A 79 8.38 -14.93 1.55
C THR A 79 7.55 -14.36 2.69
N LEU A 80 6.84 -13.27 2.44
CA LEU A 80 5.74 -12.79 3.27
C LEU A 80 4.41 -12.97 2.54
N SER A 81 3.51 -13.75 3.13
CA SER A 81 2.17 -13.98 2.59
C SER A 81 1.10 -13.61 3.62
N VAL A 82 0.32 -12.56 3.33
CA VAL A 82 -0.95 -12.30 4.01
C VAL A 82 -1.99 -13.22 3.38
N ARG A 83 -2.26 -14.35 4.03
CA ARG A 83 -3.15 -15.39 3.52
C ARG A 83 -4.61 -14.97 3.58
N ASP A 84 -5.48 -15.83 3.07
CA ASP A 84 -6.91 -15.59 3.00
C ASP A 84 -7.48 -15.18 4.37
N GLY A 85 -8.17 -14.03 4.40
CA GLY A 85 -8.73 -13.43 5.61
C GLY A 85 -7.71 -12.86 6.62
N GLY A 86 -6.40 -12.99 6.38
CA GLY A 86 -5.37 -12.45 7.25
C GLY A 86 -5.28 -10.93 7.14
N HIS A 87 -4.94 -10.27 8.24
CA HIS A 87 -4.77 -8.81 8.32
C HIS A 87 -3.45 -8.48 9.00
N LEU A 88 -2.54 -7.86 8.24
CA LEU A 88 -1.25 -7.39 8.71
C LEU A 88 -1.19 -5.87 8.62
N THR A 89 -0.89 -5.22 9.73
CA THR A 89 -0.56 -3.79 9.77
C THR A 89 0.92 -3.61 10.06
N ALA A 90 1.62 -2.81 9.26
CA ALA A 90 3.01 -2.41 9.52
C ALA A 90 3.10 -0.91 9.78
N GLN A 91 3.85 -0.53 10.81
CA GLN A 91 3.93 0.85 11.30
C GLN A 91 5.37 1.39 11.46
N LYS A 92 6.39 0.56 11.23
CA LYS A 92 7.82 0.95 11.32
C LYS A 92 8.65 0.46 10.15
N GLY A 93 8.02 0.35 8.98
CA GLY A 93 8.69 -0.06 7.75
C GLY A 93 8.61 -1.56 7.50
N LEU A 94 8.73 -1.89 6.23
CA LEU A 94 8.77 -3.25 5.71
C LEU A 94 9.74 -3.28 4.54
N TYR A 95 10.82 -4.03 4.68
CA TYR A 95 11.77 -4.32 3.62
C TYR A 95 11.59 -5.77 3.15
N SER A 96 11.48 -5.97 1.84
CA SER A 96 11.44 -7.28 1.22
C SER A 96 12.15 -7.27 -0.13
N ASP A 97 13.08 -8.18 -0.35
CA ASP A 97 13.68 -8.43 -1.68
C ASP A 97 12.83 -9.37 -2.54
N ASN A 98 11.59 -9.62 -2.11
CA ASN A 98 10.58 -10.42 -2.79
C ASN A 98 9.25 -9.67 -2.85
N ARG A 99 8.35 -10.14 -3.71
CA ARG A 99 6.98 -9.62 -3.79
C ARG A 99 6.14 -10.14 -2.61
N VAL A 100 5.36 -9.26 -1.99
CA VAL A 100 4.46 -9.62 -0.88
C VAL A 100 3.13 -10.12 -1.44
N GLN A 101 2.70 -11.30 -0.98
CA GLN A 101 1.48 -11.94 -1.47
C GLN A 101 0.28 -11.57 -0.59
N ILE A 102 -0.84 -11.17 -1.20
CA ILE A 102 -2.09 -10.83 -0.51
C ILE A 102 -3.23 -11.70 -1.08
N GLY A 103 -3.71 -12.62 -0.24
CA GLY A 103 -4.76 -13.59 -0.55
C GLY A 103 -6.17 -13.02 -0.50
N LYS A 104 -7.16 -13.90 -0.66
CA LYS A 104 -8.58 -13.54 -0.73
C LYS A 104 -9.05 -12.95 0.59
N ASN A 105 -9.72 -11.79 0.54
CA ASN A 105 -10.07 -11.00 1.74
C ASN A 105 -8.87 -10.66 2.65
N GLY A 106 -7.64 -10.86 2.18
CA GLY A 106 -6.42 -10.51 2.91
C GLY A 106 -6.21 -8.99 2.89
N THR A 107 -5.64 -8.44 3.95
CA THR A 107 -5.35 -7.00 4.04
C THR A 107 -3.92 -6.77 4.51
N LEU A 108 -3.15 -6.02 3.71
CA LEU A 108 -1.90 -5.41 4.15
C LEU A 108 -2.12 -3.90 4.32
N SER A 109 -1.95 -3.41 5.54
CA SER A 109 -1.99 -1.98 5.86
C SER A 109 -0.59 -1.47 6.18
N LEU A 110 -0.17 -0.42 5.49
CA LEU A 110 1.12 0.25 5.67
C LEU A 110 0.83 1.68 6.12
N SER A 111 1.30 2.04 7.31
CA SER A 111 1.13 3.37 7.86
C SER A 111 2.43 3.97 8.38
N GLY A 112 2.43 5.26 8.67
CA GLY A 112 3.40 5.86 9.58
C GLY A 112 3.36 5.22 10.97
N THR A 113 4.28 5.63 11.83
CA THR A 113 4.28 5.20 13.24
C THR A 113 3.36 6.11 14.04
N PRO A 114 2.34 5.59 14.74
CA PRO A 114 1.49 6.43 15.58
C PRO A 114 2.30 7.01 16.75
N GLU A 115 2.07 8.28 17.07
CA GLU A 115 2.69 8.94 18.22
C GLU A 115 1.98 8.53 19.52
N ASN A 116 2.76 8.06 20.50
CA ASN A 116 2.20 7.59 21.76
C ASN A 116 1.51 8.72 22.53
N GLY A 117 0.25 8.52 22.91
CA GLY A 117 -0.52 9.49 23.69
C GLY A 117 -1.05 10.67 22.90
N ALA A 118 -0.92 10.66 21.57
CA ALA A 118 -1.49 11.68 20.69
C ALA A 118 -2.53 11.04 19.75
N ASP A 119 -3.70 11.66 19.65
CA ASP A 119 -4.74 11.20 18.74
C ASP A 119 -4.38 11.56 17.29
N ASN A 120 -4.49 10.56 16.41
CA ASN A 120 -4.33 10.70 14.96
C ASN A 120 -3.08 11.48 14.51
N THR A 121 -1.98 11.36 15.27
CA THR A 121 -0.69 11.99 14.98
C THR A 121 0.34 10.92 14.62
N TRP A 122 1.11 11.14 13.56
CA TRP A 122 1.94 10.11 12.95
C TRP A 122 3.35 10.59 12.63
N MET A 123 4.34 9.74 12.89
CA MET A 123 5.69 9.88 12.35
C MET A 123 5.75 9.24 10.95
N PRO A 124 6.29 9.94 9.94
CA PRO A 124 6.49 9.40 8.61
C PRO A 124 7.33 8.12 8.58
N VAL A 125 6.93 7.17 7.74
CA VAL A 125 7.70 5.95 7.46
C VAL A 125 8.00 5.89 5.97
N LEU A 126 9.28 5.80 5.64
CA LEU A 126 9.80 5.82 4.26
C LEU A 126 10.33 4.47 3.78
N THR A 127 10.39 3.49 4.68
CA THR A 127 11.07 2.22 4.48
C THR A 127 10.07 1.10 4.17
N TYR A 128 9.11 1.39 3.29
CA TYR A 128 8.27 0.36 2.66
C TYR A 128 8.82 0.08 1.26
N MET A 129 9.80 -0.81 1.23
CA MET A 129 10.58 -1.14 0.04
C MET A 129 10.43 -2.62 -0.25
N THR A 130 9.71 -2.93 -1.32
CA THR A 130 9.48 -4.31 -1.76
C THR A 130 9.74 -4.42 -3.25
N GLU A 131 10.07 -5.62 -3.74
CA GLU A 131 10.03 -5.91 -5.19
C GLU A 131 8.61 -5.83 -5.76
N GLY A 132 7.59 -5.64 -4.91
CA GLY A 132 6.22 -5.38 -5.29
C GLY A 132 5.19 -6.12 -4.44
N TYR A 133 3.94 -6.03 -4.88
CA TYR A 133 2.78 -6.62 -4.22
C TYR A 133 1.95 -7.43 -5.21
N ASP A 134 1.57 -8.65 -4.83
CA ASP A 134 0.74 -9.54 -5.64
C ASP A 134 -0.64 -9.69 -4.99
N LEU A 135 -1.65 -9.07 -5.62
CA LEU A 135 -3.04 -9.07 -5.17
C LEU A 135 -3.82 -10.06 -6.05
N THR A 136 -3.64 -11.35 -5.78
CA THR A 136 -4.21 -12.45 -6.56
C THR A 136 -5.53 -12.96 -5.98
N GLY A 137 -5.89 -12.58 -4.76
CA GLY A 137 -7.17 -12.93 -4.13
C GLY A 137 -8.28 -11.92 -4.41
N ASP A 138 -9.52 -12.39 -4.54
CA ASP A 138 -10.68 -11.50 -4.56
C ASP A 138 -10.79 -10.74 -3.22
N ASN A 139 -11.13 -9.46 -3.29
CA ASN A 139 -11.18 -8.54 -2.16
C ASN A 139 -9.86 -8.42 -1.38
N ALA A 140 -8.72 -8.81 -1.98
CA ALA A 140 -7.41 -8.46 -1.44
C ALA A 140 -7.27 -6.95 -1.34
N THR A 141 -6.72 -6.47 -0.23
CA THR A 141 -6.56 -5.03 0.04
C THR A 141 -5.12 -4.69 0.35
N LEU A 142 -4.57 -3.75 -0.41
CA LEU A 142 -3.37 -3.00 -0.05
C LEU A 142 -3.80 -1.60 0.39
N ASN A 143 -3.52 -1.24 1.63
CA ASN A 143 -3.87 0.05 2.21
C ASN A 143 -2.60 0.81 2.59
N ILE A 144 -2.41 1.99 2.01
CA ILE A 144 -1.24 2.84 2.19
C ILE A 144 -1.77 4.17 2.72
N SER A 145 -1.55 4.48 4.00
CA SER A 145 -2.19 5.64 4.63
C SER A 145 -1.31 6.27 5.71
N GLN A 146 -1.74 7.42 6.25
CA GLN A 146 -1.20 8.01 7.48
C GLN A 146 0.32 8.15 7.51
N GLN A 147 0.88 8.98 6.63
CA GLN A 147 2.31 9.28 6.54
C GLN A 147 3.16 8.06 6.13
N ALA A 148 2.60 7.15 5.33
CA ALA A 148 3.34 6.08 4.68
C ALA A 148 3.84 6.48 3.29
N HIS A 149 5.12 6.27 3.04
CA HIS A 149 5.72 6.35 1.71
C HIS A 149 6.11 4.92 1.28
N VAL A 150 5.47 4.44 0.23
CA VAL A 150 5.53 3.04 -0.20
C VAL A 150 6.03 2.94 -1.63
N SER A 151 6.89 1.94 -1.88
CA SER A 151 7.43 1.65 -3.19
C SER A 151 7.32 0.16 -3.54
N GLY A 152 7.18 -0.11 -4.83
CA GLY A 152 7.11 -1.46 -5.39
C GLY A 152 5.86 -1.65 -6.24
N ASP A 153 6.00 -2.27 -7.41
CA ASP A 153 4.89 -2.42 -8.36
C ASP A 153 3.81 -3.36 -7.84
N VAL A 154 2.55 -3.07 -8.14
CA VAL A 154 1.40 -3.93 -7.83
C VAL A 154 1.02 -4.75 -9.05
N HIS A 155 0.80 -6.05 -8.84
CA HIS A 155 0.17 -6.95 -9.80
C HIS A 155 -1.20 -7.40 -9.27
N ALA A 156 -2.27 -6.87 -9.83
CA ALA A 156 -3.65 -7.06 -9.40
C ALA A 156 -4.46 -7.81 -10.46
N THR A 157 -4.42 -9.15 -10.42
CA THR A 157 -5.11 -10.04 -11.37
C THR A 157 -6.51 -10.47 -10.93
N SER A 158 -6.93 -10.03 -9.75
CA SER A 158 -8.25 -10.29 -9.15
C SER A 158 -8.90 -8.99 -8.71
N SER A 159 -10.22 -9.03 -8.46
CA SER A 159 -10.97 -7.83 -8.06
C SER A 159 -10.53 -7.40 -6.66
N SER A 160 -9.60 -6.45 -6.61
CA SER A 160 -8.87 -6.05 -5.41
C SER A 160 -8.97 -4.55 -5.17
N SER A 161 -8.59 -4.10 -3.97
CA SER A 161 -8.59 -2.70 -3.57
C SER A 161 -7.19 -2.22 -3.24
N ILE A 162 -6.76 -1.14 -3.87
CA ILE A 162 -5.55 -0.40 -3.53
C ILE A 162 -6.00 0.97 -3.00
N ARG A 163 -5.71 1.27 -1.73
CA ARG A 163 -6.09 2.53 -1.08
C ARG A 163 -4.84 3.34 -0.79
N ILE A 164 -4.82 4.61 -1.22
CA ILE A 164 -3.69 5.51 -1.05
C ILE A 164 -4.17 6.79 -0.37
N GLY A 165 -3.63 7.07 0.81
CA GLY A 165 -4.04 8.16 1.68
C GLY A 165 -5.26 7.81 2.54
N SER A 166 -5.94 8.83 3.05
CA SER A 166 -7.03 8.71 4.02
C SER A 166 -8.02 9.85 3.86
N GLU A 167 -9.32 9.55 4.03
CA GLU A 167 -10.37 10.58 4.16
C GLU A 167 -10.24 11.38 5.47
N ASN A 168 -9.66 10.75 6.49
CA ASN A 168 -9.36 11.36 7.78
C ASN A 168 -7.83 11.37 7.98
N PRO A 169 -7.10 12.20 7.20
CA PRO A 169 -5.64 12.22 7.26
C PRO A 169 -5.17 12.69 8.64
N GLY A 170 -4.29 11.92 9.25
CA GLY A 170 -3.63 12.29 10.49
C GLY A 170 -2.59 13.39 10.30
N SER A 171 -2.34 14.14 11.38
CA SER A 171 -1.30 15.16 11.43
C SER A 171 0.09 14.51 11.48
N VAL A 172 1.08 15.23 10.95
CA VAL A 172 2.48 14.86 11.13
C VAL A 172 2.91 15.22 12.54
N SER A 173 3.63 14.32 13.21
CA SER A 173 4.21 14.55 14.54
C SER A 173 5.02 15.84 14.57
N SER A 174 4.88 16.61 15.65
CA SER A 174 5.64 17.86 15.88
C SER A 174 7.15 17.63 15.99
N SER A 175 7.57 16.38 16.23
CA SER A 175 8.99 15.96 16.21
C SER A 175 9.61 15.99 14.81
N VAL A 176 8.80 16.06 13.74
CA VAL A 176 9.25 16.07 12.35
C VAL A 176 9.40 17.52 11.88
N SER A 177 10.55 17.85 11.29
CA SER A 177 10.77 19.16 10.68
C SER A 177 9.69 19.49 9.64
N PRO A 178 9.06 20.68 9.65
CA PRO A 178 8.07 21.06 8.65
C PRO A 178 8.58 21.00 7.21
N VAL A 179 9.85 21.32 6.99
CA VAL A 179 10.50 21.24 5.67
C VAL A 179 10.59 19.78 5.21
N LEU A 180 10.93 18.87 6.12
CA LEU A 180 10.97 17.44 5.84
C LEU A 180 9.55 16.91 5.59
N ALA A 181 8.59 17.24 6.45
CA ALA A 181 7.20 16.83 6.29
C ALA A 181 6.59 17.24 4.93
N ALA A 182 6.85 18.49 4.51
CA ALA A 182 6.41 18.98 3.21
C ALA A 182 7.10 18.26 2.04
N GLY A 183 8.41 18.01 2.15
CA GLY A 183 9.21 17.38 1.10
C GLY A 183 8.91 15.89 0.89
N LEU A 184 8.66 15.13 1.96
CA LEU A 184 8.51 13.66 1.88
C LEU A 184 7.28 13.20 1.12
N PHE A 185 6.18 13.95 1.22
CA PHE A 185 4.90 13.56 0.62
C PHE A 185 4.39 14.58 -0.40
N ASN A 186 5.18 15.61 -0.71
CA ASN A 186 4.77 16.73 -1.58
C ASN A 186 3.43 17.36 -1.13
N GLY A 187 3.22 17.43 0.20
CA GLY A 187 2.00 17.95 0.82
C GLY A 187 0.83 16.96 1.00
N TYR A 188 0.95 15.72 0.54
CA TYR A 188 -0.09 14.68 0.69
C TYR A 188 0.06 13.87 1.99
N ASN A 189 -0.96 13.10 2.39
CA ASN A 189 -0.94 12.27 3.60
C ASN A 189 -0.20 10.94 3.40
N ALA A 190 -0.17 10.41 2.19
CA ALA A 190 0.55 9.19 1.88
C ALA A 190 1.03 9.20 0.43
N ALA A 191 2.08 8.45 0.16
CA ALA A 191 2.71 8.37 -1.15
C ALA A 191 2.93 6.92 -1.58
N TYR A 192 2.61 6.62 -2.83
CA TYR A 192 2.84 5.32 -3.45
C TYR A 192 3.59 5.49 -4.77
N TYR A 193 4.69 4.76 -4.91
CA TYR A 193 5.63 4.81 -6.03
C TYR A 193 5.67 3.42 -6.67
N GLY A 194 5.03 3.28 -7.83
CA GLY A 194 4.91 1.98 -8.48
C GLY A 194 3.93 2.00 -9.65
N ALA A 195 4.10 1.05 -10.56
CA ALA A 195 3.09 0.70 -11.54
C ALA A 195 2.00 -0.17 -10.90
N ILE A 196 0.78 -0.12 -11.43
CA ILE A 196 -0.30 -1.06 -11.05
C ILE A 196 -0.76 -1.76 -12.32
N THR A 197 -0.61 -3.08 -12.37
CA THR A 197 -0.88 -3.90 -13.56
C THR A 197 -1.92 -4.99 -13.28
N GLY A 198 -2.39 -5.65 -14.33
CA GLY A 198 -3.32 -6.79 -14.24
C GLY A 198 -4.79 -6.42 -14.50
N GLY A 199 -5.12 -5.12 -14.60
CA GLY A 199 -6.40 -4.64 -15.14
C GLY A 199 -7.63 -4.86 -14.26
N LYS A 200 -7.46 -5.47 -13.07
CA LYS A 200 -8.58 -5.79 -12.15
C LYS A 200 -8.55 -5.04 -10.82
N GLY A 201 -7.44 -4.36 -10.50
CA GLY A 201 -7.33 -3.55 -9.29
C GLY A 201 -8.23 -2.31 -9.34
N ASN A 202 -8.88 -2.00 -8.21
CA ASN A 202 -9.63 -0.76 -8.00
C ASN A 202 -8.81 0.15 -7.10
N VAL A 203 -8.49 1.36 -7.57
CA VAL A 203 -7.65 2.30 -6.86
C VAL A 203 -8.51 3.42 -6.28
N SER A 204 -8.39 3.66 -4.98
CA SER A 204 -9.02 4.80 -4.29
C SER A 204 -7.94 5.66 -3.65
N MET A 205 -8.01 6.97 -3.91
CA MET A 205 -7.06 7.94 -3.38
C MET A 205 -7.78 9.07 -2.65
N ASN A 206 -7.36 9.36 -1.43
CA ASN A 206 -7.85 10.48 -0.64
C ASN A 206 -6.66 11.19 0.00
N ASN A 207 -6.40 12.44 -0.39
CA ASN A 207 -5.19 13.15 0.03
C ASN A 207 -3.91 12.31 -0.20
N GLY A 208 -3.82 11.62 -1.33
CA GLY A 208 -2.74 10.69 -1.66
C GLY A 208 -1.94 11.13 -2.88
N LEU A 209 -0.68 10.72 -2.92
CA LEU A 209 0.22 10.86 -4.05
C LEU A 209 0.48 9.49 -4.68
N TRP A 210 0.23 9.35 -5.98
CA TRP A 210 0.66 8.21 -6.77
C TRP A 210 1.67 8.66 -7.82
N GLN A 211 2.90 8.19 -7.66
CA GLN A 211 3.98 8.32 -8.62
C GLN A 211 4.00 7.10 -9.55
N LEU A 212 3.62 7.29 -10.81
CA LEU A 212 3.66 6.26 -11.85
C LEU A 212 5.13 6.04 -12.26
N THR A 213 5.67 4.88 -11.92
CA THR A 213 7.03 4.43 -12.29
C THR A 213 7.05 3.64 -13.61
N GLY A 214 5.88 3.17 -14.07
CA GLY A 214 5.70 2.49 -15.35
C GLY A 214 4.26 2.58 -15.86
N ASP A 215 3.99 1.93 -16.99
CA ASP A 215 2.63 1.78 -17.51
C ASP A 215 1.73 1.08 -16.50
N SER A 216 0.50 1.56 -16.36
CA SER A 216 -0.47 1.03 -15.41
C SER A 216 -1.80 0.73 -16.10
N ASP A 217 -2.41 -0.39 -15.72
CA ASP A 217 -3.70 -0.87 -16.23
C ASP A 217 -4.57 -1.30 -15.04
N ILE A 218 -5.65 -0.56 -14.81
CA ILE A 218 -6.52 -0.69 -13.64
C ILE A 218 -8.00 -0.69 -14.02
N ASN A 219 -8.83 -1.28 -13.18
CA ASN A 219 -10.27 -1.36 -13.41
C ASN A 219 -10.95 -0.01 -13.14
N SER A 220 -10.69 0.58 -11.97
CA SER A 220 -11.26 1.87 -11.60
C SER A 220 -10.26 2.74 -10.84
N LEU A 221 -10.42 4.05 -10.98
CA LEU A 221 -9.67 5.05 -10.23
C LEU A 221 -10.64 6.08 -9.65
N THR A 222 -10.72 6.16 -8.33
CA THR A 222 -11.43 7.21 -7.61
C THR A 222 -10.43 8.09 -6.88
N THR A 223 -10.37 9.38 -7.19
CA THR A 223 -9.42 10.31 -6.55
C THR A 223 -10.12 11.52 -5.94
N ARG A 224 -9.74 11.87 -4.71
CA ARG A 224 -10.21 13.07 -4.01
C ARG A 224 -9.01 13.82 -3.45
N ASN A 225 -8.87 15.09 -3.80
CA ASN A 225 -7.78 15.95 -3.28
C ASN A 225 -6.41 15.29 -3.39
N SER A 226 -6.17 14.58 -4.49
CA SER A 226 -5.02 13.67 -4.66
C SER A 226 -4.25 14.01 -5.91
N ARG A 227 -3.05 13.46 -6.06
CA ARG A 227 -2.23 13.64 -7.26
C ARG A 227 -1.78 12.32 -7.87
N VAL A 228 -1.95 12.21 -9.18
CA VAL A 228 -1.32 11.18 -10.00
C VAL A 228 -0.28 11.86 -10.88
N GLN A 229 0.98 11.44 -10.78
CA GLN A 229 2.07 12.04 -11.55
C GLN A 229 3.01 10.99 -12.11
N SER A 230 3.54 11.25 -13.30
CA SER A 230 4.59 10.40 -13.88
C SER A 230 5.93 10.70 -13.24
N GLU A 231 6.74 9.65 -13.01
CA GLU A 231 8.10 9.81 -12.49
C GLU A 231 8.91 10.70 -13.45
N GLU A 232 9.76 11.57 -12.90
CA GLU A 232 10.45 12.60 -13.67
C GLU A 232 11.29 12.04 -14.82
N ASN A 233 11.95 10.90 -14.57
CA ASN A 233 12.90 10.28 -15.49
C ASN A 233 12.30 9.09 -16.25
N GLY A 234 13.00 8.67 -17.31
CA GLY A 234 12.66 7.48 -18.08
C GLY A 234 11.61 7.70 -19.19
N ALA A 235 11.12 6.59 -19.73
CA ALA A 235 10.14 6.59 -20.83
C ALA A 235 8.81 7.24 -20.43
N PHE A 236 8.06 7.71 -21.43
CA PHE A 236 6.68 8.15 -21.21
C PHE A 236 5.78 6.97 -20.84
N ARG A 237 4.77 7.25 -20.01
CA ARG A 237 3.94 6.25 -19.33
C ARG A 237 2.48 6.44 -19.69
N THR A 238 1.73 5.34 -19.70
CA THR A 238 0.30 5.33 -19.92
C THR A 238 -0.43 4.77 -18.71
N LEU A 239 -1.33 5.56 -18.14
CA LEU A 239 -2.35 5.09 -17.21
C LEU A 239 -3.60 4.71 -18.01
N THR A 240 -3.92 3.42 -18.05
CA THR A 240 -5.16 2.89 -18.62
C THR A 240 -6.14 2.57 -17.50
N VAL A 241 -7.34 3.14 -17.59
CA VAL A 241 -8.40 2.98 -16.59
C VAL A 241 -9.74 2.78 -17.29
N LYS A 242 -10.60 1.89 -16.79
CA LYS A 242 -11.96 1.80 -17.34
C LYS A 242 -12.84 2.93 -16.87
N THR A 243 -12.94 3.10 -15.56
CA THR A 243 -13.75 4.14 -14.93
C THR A 243 -12.90 5.07 -14.07
N LEU A 244 -12.96 6.36 -14.37
CA LEU A 244 -12.30 7.42 -13.62
C LEU A 244 -13.35 8.30 -12.95
N ASP A 245 -13.21 8.49 -11.65
CA ASP A 245 -14.02 9.44 -10.89
C ASP A 245 -13.12 10.32 -10.02
N ALA A 246 -12.82 11.54 -10.50
CA ALA A 246 -11.82 12.42 -9.88
C ALA A 246 -12.44 13.75 -9.46
N THR A 247 -12.22 14.16 -8.21
CA THR A 247 -12.63 15.49 -7.72
C THR A 247 -11.48 16.19 -7.01
N GLY A 248 -11.27 17.47 -7.30
CA GLY A 248 -10.24 18.27 -6.63
C GLY A 248 -8.81 17.72 -6.81
N SER A 249 -8.57 16.93 -7.87
CA SER A 249 -7.33 16.16 -8.02
C SER A 249 -6.45 16.71 -9.15
N ASP A 250 -5.15 16.47 -9.04
CA ASP A 250 -4.17 16.90 -10.02
C ASP A 250 -3.59 15.70 -10.79
N PHE A 251 -3.41 15.88 -12.09
CA PHE A 251 -2.69 14.95 -12.96
C PHE A 251 -1.47 15.66 -13.53
N VAL A 252 -0.26 15.13 -13.33
CA VAL A 252 0.98 15.71 -13.85
C VAL A 252 1.59 14.79 -14.90
N LEU A 253 1.57 15.23 -16.15
CA LEU A 253 2.07 14.49 -17.31
C LEU A 253 3.29 15.21 -17.90
N ARG A 254 4.27 14.46 -18.40
CA ARG A 254 5.47 15.00 -19.03
C ARG A 254 5.37 14.97 -20.55
N THR A 255 6.10 15.85 -21.21
CA THR A 255 6.35 15.79 -22.66
C THR A 255 7.71 16.32 -23.05
N ASP A 256 8.25 15.78 -24.13
CA ASP A 256 9.43 16.32 -24.81
C ASP A 256 9.07 17.12 -26.08
N LEU A 257 7.80 17.55 -26.18
CA LEU A 257 7.17 18.22 -27.32
C LEU A 257 6.85 17.31 -28.52
N LYS A 258 7.22 16.02 -28.48
CA LYS A 258 6.90 15.01 -29.51
C LYS A 258 6.00 13.92 -28.95
N ASP A 259 6.43 13.34 -27.85
CA ASP A 259 5.71 12.32 -27.10
C ASP A 259 5.38 12.81 -25.70
N ALA A 260 4.52 12.06 -25.00
CA ALA A 260 4.02 12.44 -23.69
C ALA A 260 3.51 11.24 -22.90
N ASP A 261 3.44 11.43 -21.59
CA ASP A 261 2.63 10.58 -20.72
C ASP A 261 1.14 10.71 -21.08
N LYS A 262 0.36 9.65 -20.83
CA LYS A 262 -1.04 9.55 -21.27
C LYS A 262 -1.95 9.01 -20.18
N ILE A 263 -3.20 9.45 -20.21
CA ILE A 263 -4.31 8.85 -19.44
C ILE A 263 -5.37 8.36 -20.44
N SER A 264 -5.59 7.06 -20.50
CA SER A 264 -6.60 6.43 -21.37
C SER A 264 -7.79 5.97 -20.53
N ILE A 265 -8.97 6.56 -20.78
CA ILE A 265 -10.21 6.22 -20.09
C ILE A 265 -11.09 5.42 -21.05
N MET A 266 -11.36 4.17 -20.69
CA MET A 266 -11.96 3.20 -21.61
C MET A 266 -13.49 3.22 -21.59
N GLU A 267 -14.12 3.59 -20.47
CA GLU A 267 -15.57 3.54 -20.32
C GLU A 267 -16.16 4.88 -19.86
N LYS A 268 -15.78 5.36 -18.67
CA LYS A 268 -16.44 6.53 -18.06
C LYS A 268 -15.46 7.43 -17.32
N ALA A 269 -15.64 8.73 -17.49
CA ALA A 269 -15.05 9.77 -16.64
C ALA A 269 -16.14 10.55 -15.90
N SER A 270 -15.94 10.83 -14.62
CA SER A 270 -16.79 11.70 -13.79
C SER A 270 -16.00 12.51 -12.77
N GLY A 271 -16.70 13.40 -12.07
CA GLY A 271 -16.15 14.29 -11.04
C GLY A 271 -15.91 15.71 -11.55
N SER A 272 -15.22 16.55 -10.76
CA SER A 272 -15.09 17.99 -11.02
C SER A 272 -13.81 18.59 -10.45
N ASP A 273 -13.46 19.81 -10.89
CA ASP A 273 -12.40 20.62 -10.27
C ASP A 273 -11.02 19.94 -10.27
N ASN A 274 -10.69 19.25 -11.36
CA ASN A 274 -9.39 18.60 -11.55
C ASN A 274 -8.45 19.48 -12.40
N THR A 275 -7.15 19.39 -12.13
CA THR A 275 -6.11 20.10 -12.90
C THR A 275 -5.28 19.11 -13.70
N LEU A 276 -4.99 19.45 -14.96
CA LEU A 276 -3.97 18.77 -15.76
C LEU A 276 -2.75 19.66 -15.88
N ASN A 277 -1.66 19.27 -15.23
CA ASN A 277 -0.37 19.94 -15.29
C ASN A 277 0.54 19.24 -16.30
N VAL A 278 1.24 20.03 -17.11
CA VAL A 278 2.18 19.53 -18.10
C VAL A 278 3.60 19.94 -17.74
N SER A 279 4.46 18.96 -17.49
CA SER A 279 5.89 19.15 -17.30
C SER A 279 6.60 19.09 -18.65
N PHE A 280 7.07 20.24 -19.12
CA PHE A 280 7.82 20.35 -20.35
C PHE A 280 9.29 19.99 -20.11
N MET A 281 9.73 18.85 -20.64
CA MET A 281 11.13 18.43 -20.59
C MET A 281 12.02 19.27 -21.53
N LYS A 282 11.40 19.99 -22.47
CA LYS A 282 12.04 20.94 -23.38
C LYS A 282 11.16 22.18 -23.50
N ASN A 283 11.78 23.36 -23.55
CA ASN A 283 11.04 24.61 -23.70
C ASN A 283 10.37 24.67 -25.09
N PRO A 284 9.06 24.93 -25.18
CA PRO A 284 8.40 25.17 -26.45
C PRO A 284 8.92 26.46 -27.08
N SER A 285 9.13 26.45 -28.39
CA SER A 285 9.50 27.68 -29.11
C SER A 285 8.26 28.53 -29.41
N PRO A 286 8.34 29.87 -29.37
CA PRO A 286 7.25 30.74 -29.80
C PRO A 286 6.79 30.39 -31.22
N GLY A 287 5.49 30.15 -31.42
CA GLY A 287 4.91 29.78 -32.71
C GLY A 287 5.02 28.28 -33.07
N GLN A 288 5.63 27.45 -32.23
CA GLN A 288 5.62 25.99 -32.41
C GLN A 288 4.21 25.43 -32.21
N SER A 289 3.70 24.70 -33.21
CA SER A 289 2.45 23.96 -33.08
C SER A 289 2.65 22.75 -32.16
N LEU A 290 1.76 22.56 -31.18
CA LEU A 290 1.74 21.41 -30.29
C LEU A 290 0.42 20.66 -30.48
N ASN A 291 0.48 19.42 -30.94
CA ASN A 291 -0.68 18.54 -31.09
C ASN A 291 -0.39 17.18 -30.44
N ILE A 292 -0.36 17.18 -29.11
CA ILE A 292 -0.03 16.02 -28.30
C ILE A 292 -1.31 15.53 -27.62
N ARG A 293 -1.61 14.24 -27.75
CA ARG A 293 -2.77 13.62 -27.09
C ARG A 293 -2.40 13.14 -25.70
N TRP A 294 -2.97 13.81 -24.71
CA TRP A 294 -2.74 13.58 -23.27
C TRP A 294 -3.83 12.72 -22.62
N SER A 295 -5.04 12.79 -23.17
CA SER A 295 -6.15 11.93 -22.80
C SER A 295 -6.81 11.33 -24.03
N VAL A 296 -7.21 10.06 -23.90
CA VAL A 296 -8.06 9.38 -24.89
C VAL A 296 -9.28 8.87 -24.15
N HIS A 297 -10.44 9.40 -24.48
CA HIS A 297 -11.73 8.88 -24.04
C HIS A 297 -12.39 8.20 -25.25
N ARG A 298 -12.74 6.92 -25.14
CA ARG A 298 -13.71 6.33 -26.08
C ARG A 298 -15.09 6.81 -25.60
N SER A 299 -15.67 7.81 -26.29
CA SER A 299 -16.94 8.46 -25.89
C SER A 299 -18.06 7.44 -25.70
N GLU A 300 -18.97 7.63 -24.74
CA GLU A 300 -20.08 8.59 -24.87
C GLU A 300 -20.08 9.72 -23.82
N HIS A 301 -20.08 10.98 -24.32
CA HIS A 301 -20.38 12.26 -23.65
C HIS A 301 -19.85 12.54 -22.21
N GLN A 302 -18.93 13.51 -22.08
CA GLN A 302 -19.00 14.73 -21.24
C GLN A 302 -17.63 15.47 -21.29
N GLY A 303 -17.64 16.80 -21.42
CA GLY A 303 -16.47 17.61 -21.72
C GLY A 303 -15.59 17.95 -20.50
N ILE A 304 -14.27 17.86 -20.66
CA ILE A 304 -13.28 18.34 -19.68
C ILE A 304 -12.79 19.73 -20.14
N SER A 305 -12.88 20.73 -19.27
CA SER A 305 -12.39 22.09 -19.51
C SER A 305 -10.93 22.21 -19.08
N LEU A 306 -10.05 22.62 -20.00
CA LEU A 306 -8.61 22.84 -19.74
C LEU A 306 -8.40 24.30 -19.33
N ARG A 307 -7.80 24.54 -18.16
CA ARG A 307 -7.26 25.87 -17.78
C ARG A 307 -5.75 25.79 -17.57
N ARG A 308 -5.05 26.80 -18.09
CA ARG A 308 -3.61 27.00 -18.00
C ARG A 308 -3.23 27.45 -16.58
N ALA A 309 -2.24 26.80 -15.95
CA ALA A 309 -1.65 27.29 -14.72
C ALA A 309 -0.83 28.57 -14.98
N PRO A 310 -0.88 29.60 -14.10
CA PRO A 310 0.00 30.76 -14.20
C PRO A 310 1.45 30.35 -13.91
N GLY A 311 2.38 30.95 -14.67
CA GLY A 311 3.82 30.69 -14.58
C GLY A 311 4.55 31.51 -13.53
#